data_AF-A0A812M148-F1
#
_entry.id   AF-A0A812M148-F1
#
_cell.length_a   1.000
_cell.length_b   1.000
_cell.length_c   1.000
_cell.angle_alpha   90.00
_cell.angle_beta   90.00
_cell.angle_gamma   90.00
#
_symmetry.space_group_name_H-M   'P 1'
#
loop_
_entity.id
_entity.type
_entity.pdbx_description
1 polymer ?
#
loop_
_entity_poly.entity_id
_entity_poly.type
_entity_poly.pdbx_seq_one_letter_code
_entity_poly.pdbx_strand_id
1 'polypeptide(L)'
;MFQFLRWIVETQAWVVKEHSGGLEKCKAAGSITARLVLIWAPIMCFPQWVGGLFFGALYGSREAFAIFGARMAAMCIVRKMDAHIPCTRALGLCHLLTFGPILPWLASRPMSGDRVLDAFLSFEVRVISLCLFLDARDLLLHCLGFPFPCYIREGVRGGKLDIADTRAKLPVTLRSCLLGP
;
A
#
# COMPACT_ATOMS: atom_id res chain seq x y z
N MET A 1 24.11 -11.76 -7.97
CA MET A 1 23.07 -11.11 -8.79
C MET A 1 21.80 -11.95 -8.92
N PHE A 2 21.87 -13.22 -9.35
CA PHE A 2 20.69 -14.09 -9.54
C PHE A 2 19.84 -14.30 -8.26
N GLN A 3 20.48 -14.57 -7.11
CA GLN A 3 19.77 -14.75 -5.84
C GLN A 3 19.00 -13.50 -5.38
N PHE A 4 19.54 -12.30 -5.67
CA PHE A 4 18.91 -11.04 -5.31
C PHE A 4 17.66 -10.76 -6.16
N LEU A 5 17.75 -10.95 -7.48
CA LEU A 5 16.59 -10.81 -8.38
C LEU A 5 15.48 -11.82 -8.02
N ARG A 6 15.87 -13.07 -7.73
CA ARG A 6 14.93 -14.08 -7.25
C ARG A 6 14.21 -13.63 -5.98
N TRP A 7 14.95 -13.09 -5.01
CA TRP A 7 14.36 -12.58 -3.77
C TRP A 7 13.36 -11.45 -4.01
N ILE A 8 13.64 -10.53 -4.94
CA ILE A 8 12.71 -9.44 -5.30
C ILE A 8 11.39 -10.01 -5.82
N VAL A 9 11.45 -10.98 -6.74
CA VAL A 9 10.26 -11.62 -7.33
C VAL A 9 9.45 -12.39 -6.29
N GLU A 10 10.11 -13.23 -5.49
CA GLU A 10 9.47 -13.96 -4.40
C GLU A 10 8.81 -13.02 -3.39
N THR A 11 9.42 -11.86 -3.14
CA THR A 11 8.87 -10.84 -2.25
C THR A 11 7.56 -10.27 -2.78
N GLN A 12 7.45 -10.00 -4.08
CA GLN A 12 6.19 -9.49 -4.65
C GLN A 12 5.04 -10.47 -4.41
N ALA A 13 5.26 -11.75 -4.72
CA ALA A 13 4.26 -12.79 -4.55
C ALA A 13 3.89 -13.01 -3.08
N TRP A 14 4.90 -13.03 -2.20
CA TRP A 14 4.70 -13.20 -0.77
C TRP A 14 3.85 -12.08 -0.17
N VAL A 15 4.17 -10.81 -0.45
CA VAL A 15 3.43 -9.67 0.12
C VAL A 15 1.98 -9.68 -0.36
N VAL A 16 1.73 -9.93 -1.65
CA VAL A 16 0.36 -10.04 -2.16
C VAL A 16 -0.40 -11.15 -1.46
N LYS A 17 0.20 -12.34 -1.34
CA LYS A 17 -0.44 -13.48 -0.69
C LYS A 17 -0.76 -13.21 0.77
N GLU A 18 0.21 -12.74 1.55
CA GLU A 18 0.05 -12.52 2.99
C GLU A 18 -0.92 -11.38 3.28
N HIS A 19 -0.79 -10.24 2.61
CA HIS A 19 -1.69 -9.10 2.84
C HIS A 19 -3.13 -9.43 2.42
N SER A 20 -3.31 -10.11 1.28
CA SER A 20 -4.65 -10.55 0.85
C SER A 20 -5.22 -11.58 1.82
N GLY A 21 -4.41 -12.52 2.32
CA GLY A 21 -4.83 -13.49 3.33
C GLY A 21 -5.26 -12.85 4.65
N GLY A 22 -4.51 -11.85 5.12
CA GLY A 22 -4.88 -11.06 6.29
C GLY A 22 -6.20 -10.30 6.10
N LEU A 23 -6.37 -9.66 4.95
CA LEU A 23 -7.61 -8.94 4.60
C LEU A 23 -8.81 -9.89 4.47
N GLU A 24 -8.65 -11.06 3.87
CA GLU A 24 -9.70 -12.08 3.76
C GLU A 24 -10.14 -12.60 5.13
N LYS A 25 -9.20 -12.81 6.06
CA LYS A 25 -9.53 -13.13 7.47
C LYS A 25 -10.34 -12.02 8.12
N CYS A 26 -9.97 -10.75 7.92
CA CYS A 26 -10.69 -9.60 8.45
C CYS A 26 -12.09 -9.45 7.82
N LYS A 27 -12.22 -9.69 6.51
CA LYS A 27 -13.50 -9.73 5.79
C LYS A 27 -14.40 -10.84 6.34
N ALA A 28 -13.85 -12.02 6.60
CA ALA A 28 -14.58 -13.12 7.23
C ALA A 28 -15.03 -12.81 8.67
N ALA A 29 -14.42 -11.82 9.34
CA ALA A 29 -14.87 -11.27 10.61
C ALA A 29 -15.93 -10.15 10.45
N GLY A 30 -16.37 -9.85 9.23
CA GLY A 30 -17.37 -8.81 8.94
C GLY A 30 -16.80 -7.42 8.65
N SER A 31 -15.48 -7.28 8.47
CA SER A 31 -14.87 -5.97 8.21
C SER A 31 -15.23 -5.43 6.81
N ILE A 32 -16.03 -4.36 6.77
CA ILE A 32 -16.34 -3.62 5.53
C ILE A 32 -15.07 -2.97 4.98
N THR A 33 -14.22 -2.44 5.85
CA THR A 33 -12.96 -1.80 5.45
C THR A 33 -12.05 -2.80 4.75
N ALA A 34 -11.91 -4.03 5.27
CA ALA A 34 -11.12 -5.07 4.60
C ALA A 34 -11.66 -5.40 3.20
N ARG A 35 -12.99 -5.52 3.07
CA ARG A 35 -13.65 -5.75 1.78
C ARG A 35 -13.35 -4.64 0.78
N LEU A 36 -13.43 -3.37 1.20
CA LEU A 36 -13.12 -2.24 0.32
C LEU A 36 -11.65 -2.25 -0.09
N VAL A 37 -10.72 -2.49 0.85
CA VAL A 37 -9.28 -2.56 0.54
C VAL A 37 -8.99 -3.69 -0.47
N LEU A 38 -9.63 -4.86 -0.34
CA LEU A 38 -9.48 -5.96 -1.30
C LEU A 38 -9.90 -5.59 -2.73
N ILE A 39 -10.88 -4.69 -2.88
CA ILE A 39 -11.34 -4.21 -4.20
C ILE A 39 -10.41 -3.12 -4.73
N TRP A 40 -10.03 -2.17 -3.88
CA TRP A 40 -9.27 -0.99 -4.29
C TRP A 40 -7.77 -1.27 -4.49
N ALA A 41 -7.19 -2.18 -3.71
CA ALA A 41 -5.75 -2.47 -3.79
C ALA A 41 -5.31 -2.93 -5.20
N PRO A 42 -6.02 -3.84 -5.90
CA PRO A 42 -5.69 -4.17 -7.29
C PRO A 42 -5.78 -2.96 -8.24
N ILE A 43 -6.79 -2.11 -8.08
CA ILE A 43 -7.00 -0.93 -8.94
C ILE A 43 -5.85 0.08 -8.77
N MET A 44 -5.32 0.23 -7.56
CA MET A 44 -4.23 1.16 -7.28
C MET A 44 -2.85 0.55 -7.60
N CYS A 45 -2.64 -0.73 -7.30
CA CYS A 45 -1.31 -1.35 -7.39
C CYS A 45 -1.01 -1.98 -8.75
N PHE A 46 -2.01 -2.54 -9.44
CA PHE A 46 -1.79 -3.25 -10.71
C PHE A 46 -1.35 -2.31 -11.84
N PRO A 47 -1.92 -1.10 -12.00
CA PRO A 47 -1.42 -0.13 -12.99
C PRO A 47 0.04 0.27 -12.75
N GLN A 48 0.52 0.28 -11.51
CA GLN A 48 1.91 0.61 -11.20
C GLN A 48 2.89 -0.50 -11.57
N TRP A 49 2.47 -1.76 -11.45
CA TRP A 49 3.26 -2.90 -11.94
C TRP A 49 3.23 -3.01 -13.45
N VAL A 50 2.04 -3.19 -14.01
CA VAL A 50 1.88 -3.53 -15.42
C VAL A 50 1.97 -2.29 -16.28
N GLY A 51 1.24 -1.22 -15.94
CA GLY A 51 1.31 0.05 -16.64
C GLY A 51 2.70 0.69 -16.52
N GLY A 52 3.27 0.75 -15.30
CA GLY A 52 4.61 1.29 -15.09
C GLY A 52 5.69 0.61 -15.94
N LEU A 53 5.69 -0.73 -15.97
CA LEU A 53 6.63 -1.49 -16.81
C LEU A 53 6.32 -1.35 -18.30
N PHE A 54 5.05 -1.46 -18.70
CA PHE A 54 4.61 -1.39 -20.09
C PHE A 54 4.92 -0.02 -20.71
N PHE A 55 4.48 1.06 -20.07
CA PHE A 55 4.73 2.42 -20.55
C PHE A 55 6.22 2.78 -20.46
N GLY A 56 6.94 2.29 -19.45
CA GLY A 56 8.39 2.45 -19.36
C GLY A 56 9.11 1.80 -20.55
N ALA A 57 8.80 0.53 -20.82
CA ALA A 57 9.47 -0.24 -21.88
C ALA A 57 9.06 0.19 -23.30
N LEU A 58 7.78 0.46 -23.53
CA LEU A 58 7.26 0.77 -24.87
C LEU A 58 7.53 2.22 -25.29
N TYR A 59 7.44 3.17 -24.36
CA TYR A 59 7.59 4.61 -24.64
C TYR A 59 8.91 5.20 -24.13
N GLY A 60 9.75 4.40 -23.47
CA GLY A 60 10.98 4.91 -22.84
C GLY A 60 10.71 5.90 -21.70
N SER A 61 9.50 5.91 -21.12
CA SER A 61 9.12 6.86 -20.07
C SER A 61 9.87 6.57 -18.77
N ARG A 62 10.70 7.52 -18.35
CA ARG A 62 11.43 7.46 -17.08
C ARG A 62 10.48 7.51 -15.89
N GLU A 63 9.38 8.24 -16.03
CA GLU A 63 8.32 8.39 -15.06
C GLU A 63 7.62 7.06 -14.78
N ALA A 64 7.23 6.35 -15.85
CA ALA A 64 6.62 5.03 -15.74
C ALA A 64 7.57 4.00 -15.10
N PHE A 65 8.86 4.01 -15.48
CA PHE A 65 9.87 3.18 -14.83
C PHE A 65 10.09 3.52 -13.35
N ALA A 66 10.05 4.80 -12.99
CA ALA A 66 10.18 5.22 -11.60
C ALA A 66 8.99 4.73 -10.76
N ILE A 67 7.76 4.83 -11.28
CA ILE A 67 6.55 4.30 -10.63
C ILE A 67 6.68 2.79 -10.40
N PHE A 68 7.09 2.06 -11.45
CA PHE A 68 7.34 0.62 -11.35
C PHE A 68 8.40 0.30 -10.30
N GLY A 69 9.57 0.96 -10.37
CA GLY A 69 10.67 0.77 -9.43
C GLY A 69 10.28 1.06 -7.98
N ALA A 70 9.53 2.14 -7.76
CA ALA A 70 9.04 2.54 -6.44
C ALA A 70 8.08 1.50 -5.85
N ARG A 71 7.19 0.95 -6.67
CA ARG A 71 6.29 -0.14 -6.28
C ARG A 71 7.09 -1.37 -5.88
N MET A 72 8.05 -1.79 -6.70
CA MET A 72 8.91 -2.95 -6.41
C MET A 72 9.69 -2.76 -5.11
N ALA A 73 10.24 -1.57 -4.88
CA ALA A 73 10.93 -1.20 -3.65
C ALA A 73 9.99 -1.20 -2.44
N ALA A 74 8.78 -0.66 -2.57
CA ALA A 74 7.80 -0.62 -1.49
C ALA A 74 7.45 -2.04 -1.00
N MET A 75 7.30 -2.99 -1.93
CA MET A 75 7.03 -4.39 -1.61
C MET A 75 8.21 -5.05 -0.88
N CYS A 76 9.44 -4.69 -1.23
CA CYS A 76 10.64 -5.16 -0.53
C CYS A 76 10.73 -4.60 0.89
N ILE A 77 10.46 -3.30 1.05
CA ILE A 77 10.48 -2.61 2.34
C ILE A 77 9.37 -3.16 3.24
N VAL A 78 8.14 -3.28 2.74
CA VAL A 78 7.02 -3.75 3.58
C VAL A 78 7.24 -5.19 4.05
N ARG A 79 7.81 -6.08 3.23
CA ARG A 79 8.16 -7.44 3.68
C ARG A 79 9.14 -7.44 4.86
N LYS A 80 10.10 -6.51 4.86
CA LYS A 80 11.04 -6.35 5.98
C LYS A 80 10.35 -5.72 7.19
N MET A 81 9.53 -4.70 6.99
CA MET A 81 8.81 -4.03 8.07
C MET A 81 7.80 -4.96 8.76
N ASP A 82 7.07 -5.77 8.00
CA ASP A 82 6.05 -6.68 8.52
C ASP A 82 6.64 -7.74 9.46
N ALA A 83 7.92 -8.10 9.26
CA ALA A 83 8.64 -8.98 10.20
C ALA A 83 8.90 -8.34 11.58
N HIS A 84 8.79 -7.01 11.71
CA HIS A 84 9.06 -6.27 12.93
C HIS A 84 7.80 -5.63 13.55
N ILE A 85 6.89 -5.14 12.72
CA ILE A 85 5.66 -4.44 13.13
C ILE A 85 4.43 -4.95 12.37
N PRO A 86 4.11 -6.26 12.48
CA PRO A 86 3.10 -6.91 11.69
C PRO A 86 1.71 -6.30 11.91
N CYS A 87 0.92 -6.23 10.83
CA CYS A 87 -0.47 -5.77 10.86
C CYS A 87 -0.68 -4.35 11.42
N THR A 88 0.37 -3.52 11.46
CA THR A 88 0.27 -2.15 11.95
C THR A 88 0.00 -1.14 10.84
N ARG A 89 -0.53 0.03 11.22
CA ARG A 89 -0.71 1.22 10.38
C ARG A 89 0.61 1.75 9.82
N ALA A 90 1.72 1.56 10.53
CA ALA A 90 3.03 2.02 10.10
C ALA A 90 3.56 1.26 8.87
N LEU A 91 2.92 0.16 8.43
CA LEU A 91 3.29 -0.51 7.19
C LEU A 91 3.19 0.41 5.95
N GLY A 92 2.39 1.48 6.00
CA GLY A 92 2.34 2.53 4.97
C GLY A 92 3.63 3.32 4.77
N LEU A 93 4.61 3.22 5.69
CA LEU A 93 5.91 3.87 5.54
C LEU A 93 6.64 3.42 4.26
N CYS A 94 6.38 2.21 3.78
CA CYS A 94 6.98 1.69 2.57
C CYS A 94 6.65 2.58 1.35
N HIS A 95 5.44 3.13 1.27
CA HIS A 95 5.05 4.04 0.20
C HIS A 95 5.61 5.45 0.44
N LEU A 96 5.60 5.94 1.68
CA LEU A 96 6.17 7.26 2.01
C LEU A 96 7.65 7.35 1.61
N LEU A 97 8.41 6.28 1.84
CA LEU A 97 9.84 6.24 1.51
C LEU A 97 10.12 6.07 0.02
N THR A 98 9.23 5.44 -0.74
CA THR A 98 9.47 5.17 -2.17
C THR A 98 8.76 6.16 -3.07
N PHE A 99 7.45 6.34 -2.90
CA PHE A 99 6.65 7.23 -3.71
C PHE A 99 6.69 8.69 -3.23
N GLY A 100 6.99 8.94 -1.95
CA GLY A 100 7.10 10.30 -1.41
C GLY A 100 8.07 11.20 -2.19
N PRO A 101 9.32 10.77 -2.45
CA PRO A 101 10.26 11.53 -3.27
C PRO A 101 9.87 11.61 -4.75
N ILE A 102 9.16 10.61 -5.27
CA ILE A 102 8.81 10.49 -6.68
C ILE A 102 7.60 11.37 -7.04
N LEU A 103 6.65 11.54 -6.12
CA LEU A 103 5.42 12.29 -6.39
C LEU A 103 5.68 13.76 -6.80
N PRO A 104 6.49 14.56 -6.08
CA PRO A 104 6.77 15.94 -6.50
C PRO A 104 7.42 16.02 -7.89
N TRP A 105 8.34 15.09 -8.17
CA TRP A 105 8.98 14.99 -9.47
C TRP A 105 7.97 14.66 -10.57
N LEU A 106 7.13 13.63 -10.38
CA LEU A 106 6.05 13.27 -11.31
C LEU A 106 5.04 14.41 -11.50
N ALA A 107 4.70 15.14 -10.45
CA ALA A 107 3.74 16.25 -10.51
C ALA A 107 4.31 17.47 -11.24
N SER A 108 5.62 17.65 -11.23
CA SER A 108 6.32 18.74 -11.93
C SER A 108 6.64 18.46 -13.39
N ARG A 109 6.36 17.24 -13.88
CA ARG A 109 6.75 16.85 -15.23
C ARG A 109 5.96 17.63 -16.30
N PRO A 110 6.58 18.01 -17.43
CA PRO A 110 5.84 18.51 -18.58
C PRO A 110 5.01 17.39 -19.21
N MET A 111 3.92 17.76 -19.90
CA MET A 111 3.16 16.80 -20.70
C MET A 111 4.03 16.23 -21.82
N SER A 112 3.92 14.92 -22.08
CA SER A 112 4.70 14.26 -23.13
C SER A 112 4.12 14.50 -24.53
N GLY A 113 2.86 14.91 -24.61
CA GLY A 113 2.12 15.05 -25.87
C GLY A 113 1.43 13.75 -26.32
N ASP A 114 1.74 12.61 -25.70
CA ASP A 114 1.01 11.37 -25.88
C ASP A 114 -0.16 11.31 -24.89
N ARG A 115 -1.39 11.34 -25.42
CA ARG A 115 -2.61 11.38 -24.61
C ARG A 115 -2.77 10.17 -23.68
N VAL A 116 -2.33 8.98 -24.11
CA VAL A 116 -2.51 7.74 -23.33
C VAL A 116 -1.50 7.71 -22.19
N LEU A 117 -0.23 8.01 -22.48
CA LEU A 117 0.82 8.10 -21.46
C LEU A 117 0.51 9.20 -20.44
N ASP A 118 0.06 10.37 -20.91
CA ASP A 118 -0.27 11.48 -20.01
C ASP A 118 -1.50 11.18 -19.14
N ALA A 119 -2.49 10.44 -19.66
CA ALA A 119 -3.62 9.97 -18.86
C ALA A 119 -3.18 8.97 -17.79
N PHE A 120 -2.33 7.99 -18.14
CA PHE A 120 -1.77 7.03 -17.19
C PHE A 120 -1.00 7.73 -16.06
N LEU A 121 -0.06 8.60 -16.40
CA LEU A 121 0.76 9.29 -15.42
C LEU A 121 -0.07 10.27 -14.57
N SER A 122 -1.09 10.91 -15.14
CA SER A 122 -2.02 11.75 -14.37
C SER A 122 -2.86 10.94 -13.37
N PHE A 123 -3.31 9.75 -13.78
CA PHE A 123 -3.98 8.80 -12.89
C PHE A 123 -3.05 8.38 -11.74
N GLU A 124 -1.81 8.02 -12.05
CA GLU A 124 -0.83 7.59 -11.04
C GLU A 124 -0.49 8.70 -10.04
N VAL A 125 -0.31 9.95 -10.49
CA VAL A 125 -0.11 11.09 -9.59
C VAL A 125 -1.25 11.20 -8.58
N ARG A 126 -2.52 11.03 -9.01
CA ARG A 126 -3.68 11.11 -8.12
C ARG A 126 -3.74 9.93 -7.14
N VAL A 127 -3.52 8.71 -7.64
CA VAL A 127 -3.52 7.49 -6.81
C VAL A 127 -2.41 7.57 -5.76
N ILE A 128 -1.19 7.88 -6.18
CA ILE A 128 -0.03 8.03 -5.29
C ILE A 128 -0.30 9.11 -4.25
N SER A 129 -0.82 10.28 -4.65
CA SER A 129 -1.15 11.36 -3.71
C SER A 129 -2.15 10.89 -2.64
N LEU A 130 -3.20 10.19 -3.04
CA LEU A 130 -4.20 9.66 -2.11
C LEU A 130 -3.59 8.61 -1.17
N CYS A 131 -2.79 7.69 -1.70
CA CYS A 131 -2.09 6.69 -0.89
C CYS A 131 -1.18 7.34 0.14
N LEU A 132 -0.31 8.27 -0.27
CA LEU A 132 0.61 8.95 0.62
C LEU A 132 -0.09 9.77 1.70
N PHE A 133 -1.22 10.40 1.37
CA PHE A 133 -2.04 11.09 2.36
C PHE A 133 -2.58 10.12 3.42
N LEU A 134 -3.15 8.99 3.00
CA LEU A 134 -3.67 7.97 3.90
C LEU A 134 -2.57 7.31 4.74
N ASP A 135 -1.39 7.06 4.14
CA ASP A 135 -0.23 6.49 4.82
C ASP A 135 0.36 7.46 5.84
N ALA A 136 0.44 8.76 5.53
CA ALA A 136 0.86 9.79 6.47
C ALA A 136 -0.10 9.90 7.65
N ARG A 137 -1.41 9.88 7.41
CA ARG A 137 -2.44 9.82 8.46
C ARG A 137 -2.25 8.59 9.35
N ASP A 138 -2.08 7.42 8.74
CA ASP A 138 -1.93 6.15 9.46
C ASP A 138 -0.62 6.10 10.28
N LEU A 139 0.46 6.70 9.77
CA LEU A 139 1.70 6.90 10.52
C LEU A 139 1.49 7.81 11.74
N LEU A 140 0.82 8.95 11.57
CA LEU A 140 0.51 9.85 12.70
C LEU A 140 -0.29 9.11 13.78
N LEU A 141 -1.33 8.36 13.40
CA LEU A 141 -2.11 7.55 14.34
C LEU A 141 -1.27 6.47 15.03
N HIS A 142 -0.33 5.85 14.30
CA HIS A 142 0.61 4.91 14.89
C HIS A 142 1.48 5.58 15.96
N CYS A 143 2.06 6.74 15.66
CA CYS A 143 2.88 7.52 16.59
C CYS A 143 2.08 8.00 17.82
N LEU A 144 0.78 8.25 17.67
CA LEU A 144 -0.13 8.59 18.78
C LEU A 144 -0.54 7.38 19.64
N GLY A 145 0.04 6.20 19.41
CA GLY A 145 -0.21 5.01 20.22
C GLY A 145 -1.38 4.16 19.72
N PHE A 146 -1.87 4.40 18.51
CA PHE A 146 -2.96 3.64 17.88
C PHE A 146 -2.49 2.81 16.68
N PRO A 147 -1.67 1.78 16.92
CA PRO A 147 -0.90 1.14 15.87
C PRO A 147 -1.73 0.28 14.93
N PHE A 148 -2.95 -0.14 15.29
CA PHE A 148 -3.73 -1.08 14.47
C PHE A 148 -4.83 -0.39 13.66
N PRO A 149 -4.96 -0.68 12.35
CA PRO A 149 -6.07 -0.20 11.55
C PRO A 149 -7.37 -0.92 11.92
N CYS A 150 -8.51 -0.31 11.59
CA CYS A 150 -9.82 -0.80 12.02
C CYS A 150 -10.10 -2.24 11.56
N TYR A 151 -9.73 -2.59 10.32
CA TYR A 151 -9.95 -3.94 9.80
C TYR A 151 -9.18 -5.02 10.58
N ILE A 152 -7.96 -4.74 11.04
CA ILE A 152 -7.20 -5.66 11.89
C ILE A 152 -7.88 -5.82 13.25
N ARG A 153 -8.31 -4.72 13.85
CA ARG A 153 -9.03 -4.74 15.14
C ARG A 153 -10.34 -5.53 15.05
N GLU A 154 -11.07 -5.39 13.96
CA GLU A 154 -12.25 -6.21 13.66
C GLU A 154 -11.88 -7.69 13.48
N GLY A 155 -10.79 -7.99 12.77
CA GLY A 155 -10.27 -9.35 12.62
C GLY A 155 -9.91 -10.02 13.96
N VAL A 156 -9.27 -9.28 14.88
CA VAL A 156 -8.94 -9.76 16.23
C VAL A 156 -10.20 -9.96 17.07
N ARG A 157 -11.10 -8.99 17.09
CA ARG A 157 -12.36 -9.09 17.85
C ARG A 157 -13.27 -10.21 17.33
N GLY A 158 -13.23 -10.49 16.03
CA GLY A 158 -13.93 -11.61 15.41
C GLY A 158 -13.23 -12.96 15.54
N GLY A 159 -12.10 -13.04 16.27
CA GLY A 159 -11.35 -14.28 16.50
C GLY A 159 -10.70 -14.86 15.24
N LYS A 160 -10.50 -14.05 14.20
CA LYS A 160 -9.87 -14.46 12.92
C LYS A 160 -8.37 -14.14 12.86
N LEU A 161 -7.91 -13.24 13.72
CA LEU A 161 -6.50 -12.89 13.91
C LEU A 161 -6.13 -13.03 15.38
N ASP A 162 -4.93 -13.55 15.63
CA ASP A 162 -4.36 -13.62 16.97
C ASP A 162 -3.25 -12.57 17.10
N ILE A 163 -3.52 -11.54 17.90
CA ILE A 163 -2.59 -10.45 18.20
C ILE A 163 -2.62 -10.24 19.71
N ALA A 164 -1.46 -10.41 20.35
CA ALA A 164 -1.31 -10.31 21.80
C ALA A 164 -1.55 -8.89 22.34
N ASP A 165 -1.22 -7.86 21.55
CA ASP A 165 -1.34 -6.45 21.94
C ASP A 165 -2.81 -6.07 22.22
N THR A 166 -3.07 -5.59 23.43
CA THR A 166 -4.42 -5.23 23.90
C THR A 166 -5.05 -4.10 23.09
N ARG A 167 -4.25 -3.23 22.47
CA ARG A 167 -4.74 -2.13 21.61
C ARG A 167 -5.42 -2.65 20.34
N ALA A 168 -5.07 -3.86 19.89
CA ALA A 168 -5.75 -4.52 18.77
C ALA A 168 -7.19 -4.94 19.12
N LYS A 169 -7.56 -4.98 20.40
CA LYS A 169 -8.89 -5.38 20.88
C LYS A 169 -9.83 -4.20 21.10
N LEU A 170 -9.35 -2.96 20.96
CA LEU A 170 -10.16 -1.76 21.16
C LEU A 170 -11.40 -1.75 20.25
N PRO A 171 -12.54 -1.19 20.68
CA PRO A 171 -13.79 -1.19 19.92
C PRO A 171 -13.73 -0.30 18.68
N VAL A 172 -14.13 -0.84 17.53
CA VAL A 172 -14.21 -0.09 16.26
C VAL A 172 -15.56 0.61 16.19
N THR A 173 -15.52 1.93 16.00
CA THR A 173 -16.67 2.82 15.82
C THR A 173 -16.61 3.49 14.45
N LEU A 174 -17.72 4.07 13.98
CA LEU A 174 -17.74 4.85 12.73
C LEU A 174 -16.72 6.00 12.78
N ARG A 175 -16.61 6.67 13.93
CA ARG A 175 -15.58 7.69 14.18
C ARG A 175 -14.18 7.13 13.97
N SER A 176 -13.89 5.94 14.51
CA SER A 176 -12.58 5.30 14.37
C SER A 176 -12.21 4.96 12.93
N CYS A 177 -13.21 4.70 12.08
CA CYS A 177 -13.01 4.46 10.65
C CYS A 177 -12.73 5.75 9.86
N LEU A 178 -13.32 6.89 10.27
CA LEU A 178 -13.24 8.15 9.54
C LEU A 178 -12.12 9.07 10.01
N LEU A 179 -11.96 9.23 11.32
CA LEU A 179 -11.13 10.27 11.95
C LEU A 179 -9.97 9.71 12.77
N GLY A 180 -9.98 8.40 13.03
CA GLY A 180 -9.10 7.78 14.02
C GLY A 180 -9.82 7.51 15.35
N PRO A 181 -9.18 6.71 16.23
CA PRO A 181 -9.76 6.15 17.44
C PRO A 181 -10.31 7.16 18.43
#